data_AF-A0A3A0CPZ6-F1
#
_entry.id   AF-A0A3A0CPZ6-F1
#
_cell.length_a   1.000
_cell.length_b   1.000
_cell.length_c   1.000
_cell.angle_alpha   90.00
_cell.angle_beta   90.00
_cell.angle_gamma   90.00
#
_symmetry.space_group_name_H-M   'P 1'
#
loop_
_entity.id
_entity.type
_entity.pdbx_description
1 polymer ?
#
loop_
_entity_poly.entity_id
_entity_poly.type
_entity_poly.pdbx_seq_one_letter_code
_entity_poly.pdbx_strand_id
1 'polypeptide(L)'
;DNQPTVYIRWGMGVTDSSVTYQGWNIDDVEIWGLVPSPCLGTTPGDVNQNTLVDGGDIGDFIRVLLDPPSATPAERCAADVSANGTVELADVDPFVQLLVGP
;
A
#
# COMPACT_ATOMS: atom_id res chain seq x y z
N ASP A 1 -6.72 6.07 -10.47
CA ASP A 1 -6.02 6.67 -11.63
C ASP A 1 -4.81 7.52 -11.21
N ASN A 2 -4.22 7.31 -10.02
CA ASN A 2 -3.06 8.05 -9.52
C ASN A 2 -3.16 9.58 -9.63
N GLN A 3 -4.37 10.15 -9.49
CA GLN A 3 -4.55 11.59 -9.39
C GLN A 3 -4.25 12.05 -7.95
N PRO A 4 -3.15 12.77 -7.69
CA PRO A 4 -2.80 13.22 -6.34
C PRO A 4 -3.73 14.35 -5.86
N THR A 5 -4.59 14.88 -6.74
CA THR A 5 -5.46 16.01 -6.43
C THR A 5 -6.85 15.75 -6.98
N VAL A 6 -7.83 15.80 -6.09
CA VAL A 6 -9.25 15.69 -6.41
C VAL A 6 -9.92 17.01 -6.07
N TYR A 7 -10.70 17.54 -7.01
CA TYR A 7 -11.49 18.76 -6.80
C TYR A 7 -12.94 18.36 -6.57
N ILE A 8 -13.49 18.78 -5.43
CA ILE A 8 -14.91 18.61 -5.11
C ILE A 8 -15.60 19.94 -5.37
N ARG A 9 -16.64 19.93 -6.23
CA ARG A 9 -17.49 21.09 -6.47
C ARG A 9 -18.87 20.82 -5.89
N TRP A 10 -19.31 21.70 -5.01
CA TRP A 10 -20.70 21.83 -4.61
C TRP A 10 -21.39 22.83 -5.52
N GLY A 11 -22.48 22.42 -6.16
CA GLY A 11 -23.27 23.28 -7.03
C GLY A 11 -24.62 23.56 -6.40
N MET A 12 -24.97 24.84 -6.27
CA MET A 12 -26.35 25.24 -6.00
C MET A 12 -27.03 25.52 -7.34
N GLY A 13 -28.22 24.94 -7.56
CA GLY A 13 -29.05 25.24 -8.74
C GLY A 13 -29.59 26.68 -8.72
N VAL A 14 -30.36 27.06 -9.75
CA VAL A 14 -31.05 28.36 -9.79
C VAL A 14 -31.99 28.47 -8.59
N THR A 15 -31.66 29.34 -7.65
CA THR A 15 -32.48 29.60 -6.47
C THR A 15 -33.58 30.62 -6.82
N ASP A 16 -34.65 30.63 -6.04
CA ASP A 16 -35.69 31.66 -6.13
C ASP A 16 -35.10 33.01 -5.73
N SER A 17 -34.86 33.86 -6.74
CA SER A 17 -34.21 35.16 -6.61
C SER A 17 -34.95 36.15 -5.69
N SER A 18 -36.14 35.81 -5.21
CA SER A 18 -36.96 36.66 -4.34
C SER A 18 -36.61 36.63 -2.85
N VAL A 19 -35.70 35.76 -2.39
CA VAL A 19 -35.39 35.58 -0.94
C VAL A 19 -33.95 35.95 -0.57
N THR A 20 -33.76 36.82 0.42
CA THR A 20 -32.41 37.13 0.97
C THR A 20 -31.93 35.99 1.88
N TYR A 21 -30.68 35.51 1.72
CA TYR A 21 -30.13 34.27 2.32
C TYR A 21 -30.61 32.94 1.71
N GLN A 22 -30.88 32.94 0.41
CA GLN A 22 -31.15 31.71 -0.35
C GLN A 22 -29.91 30.80 -0.44
N GLY A 23 -30.04 29.54 0.00
CA GLY A 23 -28.99 28.51 -0.06
C GLY A 23 -29.15 27.37 0.94
N TRP A 24 -28.18 26.44 0.96
CA TRP A 24 -28.12 25.32 1.92
C TRP A 24 -26.88 25.49 2.80
N ASN A 25 -27.01 25.30 4.11
CA ASN A 25 -25.88 25.09 4.99
C ASN A 25 -25.41 23.64 4.80
N ILE A 26 -24.16 23.46 4.36
CA ILE A 26 -23.49 22.15 4.35
C ILE A 26 -22.58 22.15 5.57
N ASP A 27 -22.93 21.33 6.54
CA ASP A 27 -22.11 21.08 7.73
C ASP A 27 -21.78 19.57 7.80
N ASP A 28 -20.84 19.20 8.67
CA ASP A 28 -20.45 17.81 8.96
C ASP A 28 -19.95 17.00 7.76
N VAL A 29 -19.10 17.58 6.90
CA VAL A 29 -18.48 16.86 5.78
C VAL A 29 -17.21 16.15 6.22
N GLU A 30 -17.14 14.85 5.96
CA GLU A 30 -15.93 14.05 6.08
C GLU A 30 -15.59 13.35 4.77
N ILE A 31 -14.31 13.37 4.40
CA ILE A 31 -13.79 12.73 3.20
C ILE A 31 -12.84 11.64 3.65
N TRP A 32 -13.19 10.39 3.34
CA TRP A 32 -12.36 9.22 3.63
C TRP A 32 -11.69 8.72 2.36
N GLY A 33 -10.45 8.24 2.50
CA GLY A 33 -9.71 7.55 1.44
C GLY A 33 -9.12 6.25 1.96
N LEU A 34 -9.21 5.20 1.18
CA LEU A 34 -8.44 3.98 1.41
C LEU A 34 -7.11 4.12 0.67
N VAL A 35 -6.00 4.08 1.40
CA VAL A 35 -4.67 3.90 0.80
C VAL A 35 -4.48 2.39 0.59
N PRO A 36 -4.28 1.92 -0.65
CA PRO A 36 -3.99 0.50 -0.87
C PRO A 36 -2.76 0.09 -0.07
N SER A 37 -2.84 -1.03 0.65
CA SER A 37 -1.69 -1.59 1.33
C SER A 37 -0.59 -1.89 0.31
N PRO A 38 0.67 -1.49 0.54
CA PRO A 38 1.77 -1.87 -0.34
C PRO A 38 1.99 -3.39 -0.40
N CYS A 39 1.45 -4.13 0.57
CA CYS A 39 1.52 -5.60 0.64
C CYS A 39 0.32 -6.28 -0.04
N LEU A 40 -0.60 -5.52 -0.64
CA LEU A 40 -1.75 -6.09 -1.32
C LEU A 40 -1.31 -6.73 -2.63
N GLY A 41 -1.44 -8.05 -2.72
CA GLY A 41 -1.10 -8.83 -3.92
C GLY A 41 0.37 -9.25 -4.03
N THR A 42 1.20 -9.00 -3.01
CA THR A 42 2.55 -9.57 -2.92
C THR A 42 2.49 -11.01 -2.42
N THR A 43 3.24 -11.90 -3.07
CA THR A 43 3.46 -13.27 -2.58
C THR A 43 4.61 -13.23 -1.56
N PRO A 44 4.40 -13.69 -0.31
CA PRO A 44 5.49 -13.77 0.66
C PRO A 44 6.63 -14.64 0.10
N GLY A 45 7.87 -14.14 0.16
CA GLY A 45 9.07 -14.81 -0.37
C GLY A 45 9.41 -14.53 -1.84
N ASP A 46 8.51 -13.96 -2.64
CA ASP A 46 8.77 -13.55 -4.03
C ASP A 46 9.29 -12.11 -4.06
N VAL A 47 10.56 -11.94 -3.72
CA VAL A 47 11.18 -10.62 -3.52
C VAL A 47 11.52 -9.96 -4.85
N ASN A 48 11.85 -10.73 -5.88
CA ASN A 48 12.12 -10.19 -7.21
C ASN A 48 10.85 -10.00 -8.08
N GLN A 49 9.67 -10.35 -7.54
CA GLN A 49 8.34 -10.13 -8.12
C GLN A 49 8.12 -10.88 -9.45
N ASN A 50 8.72 -12.04 -9.60
CA ASN A 50 8.63 -12.85 -10.81
C ASN A 50 7.51 -13.91 -10.75
N THR A 51 6.71 -13.92 -9.67
CA THR A 51 5.61 -14.85 -9.36
C THR A 51 6.01 -16.23 -8.85
N LEU A 52 7.31 -16.47 -8.66
CA LEU A 52 7.87 -17.69 -8.11
C LEU A 52 8.60 -17.37 -6.80
N VAL A 53 8.61 -18.34 -5.88
CA VAL A 53 9.47 -18.29 -4.69
C VAL A 53 10.57 -19.32 -4.91
N ASP A 54 11.74 -18.86 -5.33
CA ASP A 54 12.85 -19.71 -5.70
C ASP A 54 14.24 -19.10 -5.40
N GLY A 55 15.30 -19.77 -5.84
CA GLY A 55 16.67 -19.31 -5.58
C GLY A 55 16.98 -17.91 -6.12
N GLY A 56 16.18 -17.39 -7.05
CA GLY A 56 16.26 -16.03 -7.56
C GLY A 56 15.89 -14.96 -6.51
N ASP A 57 15.14 -15.31 -5.47
CA ASP A 57 14.72 -14.36 -4.43
C ASP A 57 15.77 -14.14 -3.35
N ILE A 58 16.75 -15.04 -3.22
CA ILE A 58 17.73 -15.03 -2.13
C ILE A 58 18.57 -13.75 -2.16
N GLY A 59 19.08 -13.36 -3.34
CA GLY A 59 19.91 -12.17 -3.47
C GLY A 59 19.16 -10.88 -3.14
N ASP A 60 17.90 -10.80 -3.58
CA ASP A 60 17.04 -9.66 -3.31
C ASP A 60 16.60 -9.62 -1.85
N PHE A 61 16.25 -10.75 -1.25
CA PHE A 61 15.97 -10.84 0.18
C PHE A 61 17.13 -10.31 1.02
N ILE A 62 18.37 -10.74 0.73
CA ILE A 62 19.57 -10.26 1.43
C ILE A 62 19.76 -8.75 1.24
N ARG A 63 19.56 -8.23 0.02
CA ARG A 63 19.65 -6.79 -0.25
C ARG A 63 18.64 -6.01 0.59
N VAL A 64 17.37 -6.46 0.62
CA VAL A 64 16.31 -5.80 1.39
C VAL A 64 16.59 -5.89 2.89
N LEU A 65 17.13 -7.00 3.38
CA LEU A 65 17.50 -7.18 4.78
C LEU A 65 18.66 -6.26 5.23
N LEU A 66 19.64 -6.03 4.35
CA LEU A 66 20.81 -5.19 4.64
C LEU A 66 20.55 -3.68 4.49
N ASP A 67 19.67 -3.30 3.56
CA ASP A 67 19.28 -1.89 3.34
C ASP A 67 17.77 -1.79 3.01
N PRO A 68 16.88 -2.00 4.01
CA PRO A 68 15.43 -1.94 3.80
C PRO A 68 14.92 -0.60 3.21
N PRO A 69 15.49 0.56 3.55
CA PRO A 69 15.11 1.84 2.93
C PRO A 69 15.34 1.90 1.42
N SER A 70 16.30 1.15 0.88
CA SER A 70 16.57 1.11 -0.57
C SER A 70 15.53 0.33 -1.38
N ALA A 71 14.76 -0.54 -0.72
CA ALA A 71 13.80 -1.42 -1.35
C ALA A 71 12.47 -0.72 -1.69
N THR A 72 11.73 -1.26 -2.65
CA THR A 72 10.34 -0.83 -2.89
C THR A 72 9.44 -1.30 -1.74
N PRO A 73 8.28 -0.65 -1.52
CA PRO A 73 7.31 -1.12 -0.53
C PRO A 73 6.88 -2.57 -0.75
N ALA A 74 6.70 -2.98 -2.01
CA ALA A 74 6.27 -4.34 -2.34
C ALA A 74 7.40 -5.37 -2.12
N GLU A 75 8.66 -5.01 -2.38
CA GLU A 75 9.82 -5.85 -2.01
C GLU A 75 9.90 -6.05 -0.49
N ARG A 76 9.71 -4.99 0.30
CA ARG A 76 9.68 -5.12 1.77
C ARG A 76 8.54 -6.00 2.25
N CYS A 77 7.37 -5.90 1.64
CA CYS A 77 6.23 -6.76 1.95
C CYS A 77 6.49 -8.23 1.60
N ALA A 78 7.18 -8.50 0.48
CA ALA A 78 7.56 -9.86 0.11
C ALA A 78 8.67 -10.42 1.03
N ALA A 79 9.56 -9.56 1.53
CA ALA A 79 10.64 -9.94 2.44
C ALA A 79 10.23 -10.04 3.92
N ASP A 80 9.21 -9.30 4.38
CA ASP A 80 8.62 -9.43 5.73
C ASP A 80 7.69 -10.65 5.80
N VAL A 81 8.31 -11.83 5.77
CA VAL A 81 7.62 -13.13 5.78
C VAL A 81 7.18 -13.55 7.19
N SER A 82 7.70 -12.90 8.23
CA SER A 82 7.19 -13.02 9.61
C SER A 82 5.90 -12.21 9.84
N ALA A 83 5.58 -11.30 8.91
CA ALA A 83 4.41 -10.41 8.91
C ALA A 83 4.33 -9.52 10.16
N ASN A 84 5.50 -9.08 10.66
CA ASN A 84 5.59 -8.25 11.87
C ASN A 84 5.72 -6.74 11.57
N GLY A 85 5.82 -6.38 10.29
CA GLY A 85 5.92 -5.00 9.80
C GLY A 85 7.35 -4.52 9.58
N THR A 86 8.36 -5.36 9.79
CA THR A 86 9.78 -5.02 9.65
C THR A 86 10.53 -6.15 8.95
N VAL A 87 11.46 -5.80 8.04
CA VAL A 87 12.38 -6.79 7.47
C VAL A 87 13.60 -6.88 8.38
N GLU A 88 13.72 -7.99 9.10
CA GLU A 88 14.77 -8.25 10.07
C GLU A 88 15.19 -9.74 10.09
N LEU A 89 16.06 -10.12 11.03
CA LEU A 89 16.54 -11.51 11.11
C LEU A 89 15.43 -12.51 11.43
N ALA A 90 14.30 -12.06 11.99
CA ALA A 90 13.13 -12.89 12.22
C ALA A 90 12.52 -13.44 10.92
N ASP A 91 12.81 -12.81 9.77
CA ASP A 91 12.32 -13.23 8.47
C ASP A 91 13.17 -14.32 7.80
N VAL A 92 14.41 -14.55 8.28
CA VAL A 92 15.35 -15.46 7.62
C VAL A 92 14.86 -16.90 7.63
N ASP A 93 14.51 -17.42 8.81
CA ASP A 93 14.03 -18.80 8.95
C ASP A 93 12.73 -19.06 8.17
N PRO A 94 11.66 -18.24 8.31
CA PRO A 94 10.45 -18.42 7.50
C PRO A 94 10.70 -18.22 6.00
N PHE A 95 11.63 -17.38 5.58
CA PHE A 95 11.97 -17.21 4.16
C PHE A 95 12.61 -18.48 3.60
N VAL A 96 13.55 -19.08 4.35
CA VAL A 96 14.14 -20.37 3.97
C VAL A 96 13.07 -21.46 3.89
N GLN A 97 12.12 -21.51 4.83
CA GLN A 97 11.00 -22.46 4.77
C GLN A 97 10.14 -22.31 3.51
N LEU A 98 9.93 -21.09 3.02
CA LEU A 98 9.20 -20.85 1.78
C LEU A 98 9.97 -21.34 0.55
N LEU A 99 11.30 -21.22 0.55
CA LEU A 99 12.17 -21.67 -0.54
C LEU A 99 12.29 -23.20 -0.62
N VAL A 100 12.38 -23.85 0.54
CA VAL A 100 12.59 -25.31 0.60
C VAL A 100 11.29 -26.09 0.70
N GLY A 101 10.17 -25.40 0.95
CA GLY A 101 8.87 -26.00 1.27
C GLY A 101 8.88 -26.77 2.60
N PRO A 102 7.77 -27.41 2.97
CA PRO A 102 7.87 -28.69 3.68
C PRO A 102 8.60 -29.75 2.85
#